data_AF-A0A960P8L4-F1
#
_entry.id   AF-A0A960P8L4-F1
#
_cell.length_a   1.000
_cell.length_b   1.000
_cell.length_c   1.000
_cell.angle_alpha   90.00
_cell.angle_beta   90.00
_cell.angle_gamma   90.00
#
_symmetry.space_group_name_H-M   'P 1'
#
loop_
_entity.id
_entity.type
_entity.pdbx_description
1 polymer ?
#
loop_
_entity_poly.entity_id
_entity_poly.type
_entity_poly.pdbx_seq_one_letter_code
_entity_poly.pdbx_strand_id
1 'polypeptide(L)'
;MEPRPLPRILAVANQKGGVGKTTTAINLGAALAELGQRTLVVDLDPQGNASTGLGINIRDLELSMYDVLLSDARLEDCLEATSSKNLFVAPSSLDLAGAEIELVSV
;
A
#
# COMPACT_ATOMS: atom_id res chain seq x y z
N MET A 1 29.64 -4.84 2.38
CA MET A 1 28.57 -4.29 1.51
C MET A 1 28.26 -2.92 2.02
N GLU A 2 28.22 -1.89 1.17
CA GLU A 2 27.69 -0.60 1.59
C GLU A 2 26.20 -0.74 1.96
N PRO A 3 25.72 -0.02 3.01
CA PRO A 3 24.31 -0.02 3.34
C PRO A 3 23.51 0.48 2.15
N ARG A 4 22.47 -0.25 1.76
CA ARG A 4 21.54 0.24 0.73
C ARG A 4 20.92 1.53 1.24
N PRO A 5 20.84 2.59 0.43
CA PRO A 5 20.16 3.80 0.82
C PRO A 5 18.72 3.48 1.21
N LEU A 6 18.23 4.15 2.25
CA LEU A 6 16.84 4.02 2.68
C LEU A 6 15.89 4.35 1.52
N PRO A 7 14.74 3.67 1.41
CA PRO A 7 13.76 3.97 0.38
C PRO A 7 13.22 5.39 0.54
N ARG A 8 12.90 6.04 -0.58
CA ARG A 8 12.19 7.31 -0.56
C ARG A 8 10.70 7.06 -0.33
N ILE A 9 10.12 7.70 0.68
CA ILE A 9 8.70 7.59 1.02
C ILE A 9 7.95 8.80 0.45
N LEU A 10 6.88 8.55 -0.32
CA LEU A 10 6.02 9.56 -0.93
C LEU A 10 4.58 9.34 -0.48
N ALA A 11 4.00 10.29 0.24
CA ALA A 11 2.61 10.22 0.68
C ALA A 11 1.70 11.01 -0.28
N VAL A 12 0.61 10.40 -0.73
CA VAL A 12 -0.42 11.05 -1.56
C VAL A 12 -1.67 11.24 -0.71
N ALA A 13 -1.84 12.43 -0.15
CA ALA A 13 -2.90 12.73 0.81
C ALA A 13 -3.77 13.92 0.38
N ASN A 14 -5.08 13.80 0.62
CA ASN A 14 -6.08 14.85 0.44
C ASN A 14 -7.40 14.41 1.11
N GLN A 15 -7.97 15.28 1.96
CA GLN A 15 -9.23 15.05 2.67
C GLN A 15 -10.42 14.79 1.74
N LYS A 16 -10.44 15.41 0.55
CA LYS A 16 -11.57 15.30 -0.36
C LYS A 16 -11.56 13.94 -1.08
N GLY A 17 -12.72 13.28 -1.12
CA GLY A 17 -12.96 12.08 -1.92
C GLY A 17 -12.94 12.37 -3.43
N GLY A 18 -12.52 11.40 -4.24
CA GLY A 18 -12.61 11.50 -5.71
C GLY A 18 -11.66 12.49 -6.38
N VAL A 19 -10.59 12.93 -5.71
CA VAL A 19 -9.61 13.89 -6.26
C VAL A 19 -8.40 13.24 -6.94
N GLY A 20 -8.44 11.92 -7.16
CA GLY A 20 -7.39 11.20 -7.89
C GLY A 20 -6.22 10.66 -7.05
N LYS A 21 -6.31 10.64 -5.70
CA LYS A 21 -5.22 10.12 -4.83
C LYS A 21 -4.74 8.72 -5.23
N THR A 22 -5.67 7.77 -5.29
CA THR A 22 -5.38 6.38 -5.66
C THR A 22 -4.85 6.29 -7.08
N THR A 23 -5.46 7.00 -8.02
CA THR A 23 -4.99 7.06 -9.41
C THR A 23 -3.56 7.56 -9.49
N THR A 24 -3.22 8.62 -8.76
CA THR A 24 -1.86 9.16 -8.68
C THR A 24 -0.91 8.15 -8.04
N ALA A 25 -1.26 7.53 -6.92
CA ALA A 25 -0.41 6.57 -6.23
C ALA A 25 -0.08 5.35 -7.11
N ILE A 26 -1.09 4.75 -7.74
CA ILE A 26 -0.91 3.60 -8.66
C ILE A 26 -0.01 4.00 -9.83
N ASN A 27 -0.35 5.08 -10.54
CA ASN A 27 0.35 5.43 -11.78
C ASN A 27 1.76 5.95 -11.52
N LEU A 28 1.98 6.69 -10.43
CA LEU A 28 3.33 7.08 -10.00
C LEU A 28 4.16 5.84 -9.66
N GLY A 29 3.57 4.89 -8.92
CA GLY A 29 4.23 3.64 -8.57
C GLY A 29 4.63 2.82 -9.81
N ALA A 30 3.70 2.65 -10.75
CA ALA A 30 3.93 1.97 -12.01
C ALA A 30 5.01 2.66 -12.86
N ALA A 31 4.95 3.99 -13.02
CA ALA A 31 5.96 4.73 -13.77
C ALA A 31 7.36 4.61 -13.15
N LEU A 32 7.49 4.65 -11.82
CA LEU A 32 8.76 4.42 -11.14
C LEU A 32 9.28 2.99 -11.36
N ALA A 33 8.39 2.00 -11.33
CA ALA A 33 8.72 0.60 -11.58
C ALA A 33 9.21 0.38 -13.03
N GLU A 34 8.55 1.00 -14.01
CA GLU A 34 8.96 1.00 -15.42
C GLU A 34 10.33 1.66 -15.63
N LEU A 35 10.65 2.69 -14.86
CA LEU A 35 11.98 3.31 -14.81
C LEU A 35 13.03 2.48 -14.03
N GLY A 36 12.70 1.23 -13.69
CA GLY A 36 13.62 0.28 -13.06
C GLY A 36 13.72 0.40 -11.53
N GLN A 37 12.92 1.25 -10.89
CA GLN A 37 12.91 1.37 -9.43
C GLN A 37 12.12 0.24 -8.79
N ARG A 38 12.63 -0.35 -7.71
CA ARG A 38 11.81 -1.23 -6.86
C ARG A 38 10.83 -0.38 -6.08
N THR A 39 9.55 -0.55 -6.36
CA THR A 39 8.49 0.33 -5.86
C THR A 39 7.45 -0.47 -5.10
N LEU A 40 7.10 0.03 -3.91
CA LEU A 40 6.04 -0.50 -3.08
C LEU A 40 4.93 0.55 -2.98
N VAL A 41 3.73 0.20 -3.42
CA VAL A 41 2.51 0.97 -3.14
C VAL A 41 1.95 0.48 -1.80
N VAL A 42 1.72 1.39 -0.86
CA VAL A 42 1.09 1.06 0.42
C VAL A 42 -0.34 1.57 0.37
N ASP A 43 -1.31 0.66 0.42
CA ASP A 43 -2.73 1.02 0.42
C ASP A 43 -3.22 1.19 1.85
N LEU A 44 -3.61 2.42 2.20
CA LEU A 44 -4.11 2.79 3.52
C LEU A 44 -5.56 3.30 3.46
N ASP A 45 -6.26 3.04 2.36
CA ASP A 45 -7.69 3.32 2.24
C ASP A 45 -8.45 2.01 2.53
N PRO A 46 -9.36 1.95 3.52
CA PRO A 46 -10.13 0.73 3.82
C PRO A 46 -10.91 0.16 2.64
N GLN A 47 -11.16 0.96 1.59
CA GLN A 47 -11.82 0.49 0.36
C GLN A 47 -10.89 -0.35 -0.54
N GLY A 48 -9.58 -0.38 -0.29
CA GLY A 48 -8.64 -1.22 -1.04
C GLY A 48 -8.52 -0.86 -2.53
N ASN A 49 -8.79 0.40 -2.88
CA ASN A 49 -8.84 0.85 -4.28
C ASN A 49 -7.46 0.78 -4.95
N ALA A 50 -6.36 0.97 -4.22
CA ALA A 50 -5.02 0.85 -4.81
C ALA A 50 -4.68 -0.61 -5.08
N SER A 51 -4.98 -1.47 -4.11
CA SER A 51 -4.77 -2.91 -4.15
C SER A 51 -5.52 -3.56 -5.31
N THR A 52 -6.82 -3.30 -5.41
CA THR A 52 -7.66 -3.83 -6.49
C THR A 52 -7.31 -3.22 -7.84
N GLY A 53 -6.97 -1.93 -7.89
CA GLY A 53 -6.48 -1.26 -9.10
C GLY A 53 -5.15 -1.82 -9.63
N LEU A 54 -4.36 -2.47 -8.77
CA LEU A 54 -3.13 -3.19 -9.12
C LEU A 54 -3.35 -4.69 -9.36
N GLY A 55 -4.61 -5.15 -9.36
CA GLY A 55 -4.97 -6.53 -9.67
C GLY A 55 -4.93 -7.49 -8.49
N ILE A 56 -4.81 -7.01 -7.25
CA ILE A 56 -4.83 -7.87 -6.06
C ILE A 56 -6.27 -8.16 -5.63
N ASN A 57 -6.56 -9.45 -5.39
CA ASN A 57 -7.83 -9.87 -4.82
C ASN A 57 -7.77 -9.75 -3.29
N ILE A 58 -8.32 -8.63 -2.77
CA ILE A 58 -8.28 -8.34 -1.33
C ILE A 58 -9.12 -9.28 -0.45
N ARG A 59 -9.98 -10.12 -1.04
CA ARG A 59 -10.84 -11.06 -0.28
C ARG A 59 -10.12 -12.32 0.17
N ASP A 60 -9.01 -12.66 -0.49
CA ASP A 60 -8.28 -13.90 -0.26
C ASP A 60 -6.96 -13.63 0.51
N LEU A 61 -6.78 -12.41 1.02
CA LEU A 61 -5.56 -12.02 1.75
C LEU A 61 -5.56 -12.58 3.17
N GLU A 62 -4.45 -13.19 3.55
CA GLU A 62 -4.21 -13.62 4.94
C GLU A 62 -3.78 -12.46 5.83
N LEU A 63 -3.05 -11.47 5.27
CA LEU A 63 -2.55 -10.30 5.97
C LEU A 63 -2.81 -9.03 5.16
N SER A 64 -3.06 -7.92 5.84
CA SER A 64 -3.20 -6.59 5.23
C SER A 64 -2.43 -5.53 6.02
N MET A 65 -2.46 -4.28 5.55
CA MET A 65 -1.93 -3.14 6.29
C MET A 65 -2.60 -2.94 7.65
N TYR A 66 -3.80 -3.48 7.87
CA TYR A 66 -4.41 -3.53 9.19
C TYR A 66 -3.51 -4.29 10.17
N ASP A 67 -3.11 -5.52 9.83
CA ASP A 67 -2.30 -6.38 10.70
C ASP A 67 -0.90 -5.81 10.94
N VAL A 68 -0.33 -5.16 9.92
CA VAL A 68 0.97 -4.50 10.03
C VAL A 68 0.92 -3.33 11.01
N LEU A 69 -0.20 -2.60 11.06
CA LEU A 69 -0.34 -1.42 11.92
C LEU A 69 -0.81 -1.77 13.33
N LEU A 70 -1.62 -2.82 13.50
CA LEU A 70 -2.33 -3.11 14.75
C LEU A 70 -2.07 -4.48 15.36
N SER A 71 -1.51 -5.44 14.60
CA SER A 71 -1.33 -6.84 15.03
C SER A 71 0.14 -7.29 15.03
N ASP A 72 1.10 -6.35 15.05
CA ASP A 72 2.56 -6.60 15.02
C ASP A 72 3.03 -7.47 13.82
N ALA A 73 2.25 -7.55 12.75
CA ALA A 73 2.66 -8.27 11.54
C ALA A 73 3.81 -7.54 10.86
N ARG A 74 4.77 -8.29 10.31
CA ARG A 74 5.89 -7.68 9.58
C ARG A 74 5.39 -7.25 8.20
N LEU A 75 5.74 -6.04 7.78
CA LEU A 75 5.35 -5.50 6.47
C LEU A 75 5.68 -6.45 5.31
N GLU A 76 6.82 -7.15 5.39
CA GLU A 76 7.27 -8.09 4.36
C GLU A 76 6.38 -9.33 4.18
N ASP A 77 5.65 -9.73 5.22
CA ASP A 77 4.74 -10.89 5.18
C ASP A 77 3.39 -10.55 4.52
N CYS A 78 3.13 -9.26 4.30
CA CYS A 78 1.91 -8.70 3.72
C CYS A 78 2.11 -8.26 2.25
N LEU A 79 3.33 -8.35 1.70
CA LEU A 79 3.61 -7.83 0.37
C LEU A 79 3.07 -8.74 -0.74
N GLU A 80 2.27 -8.15 -1.61
CA GLU A 80 1.79 -8.80 -2.82
C GLU A 80 2.55 -8.32 -4.06
N ALA A 81 2.96 -9.26 -4.91
CA ALA A 81 3.55 -8.95 -6.20
C ALA A 81 2.44 -8.62 -7.20
N THR A 82 2.64 -7.54 -7.97
CA THR A 82 1.74 -7.22 -9.08
C THR A 82 2.18 -7.92 -10.36
N SER A 83 1.36 -7.85 -11.42
CA SER A 83 1.77 -8.30 -12.76
C SER A 83 2.89 -7.45 -13.37
N SER A 84 3.12 -6.24 -12.84
CA SER A 84 4.17 -5.33 -13.27
C SER A 84 5.49 -5.63 -12.56
N LYS A 85 6.57 -5.77 -13.35
CA LYS A 85 7.92 -5.97 -12.81
C LYS A 85 8.31 -4.83 -11.89
N ASN A 86 8.98 -5.15 -10.78
CA ASN A 86 9.46 -4.22 -9.75
C ASN A 86 8.35 -3.46 -8.98
N LEU A 87 7.07 -3.77 -9.21
CA LEU A 87 5.95 -3.14 -8.52
C LEU A 87 5.29 -4.15 -7.57
N PHE A 88 5.23 -3.75 -6.30
CA PHE A 88 4.63 -4.49 -5.21
C PHE A 88 3.56 -3.64 -4.55
N VAL A 89 2.63 -4.27 -3.84
CA VAL A 89 1.65 -3.58 -3.02
C VAL A 89 1.59 -4.19 -1.63
N ALA A 90 1.49 -3.33 -0.61
CA ALA A 90 1.06 -3.73 0.71
C ALA A 90 -0.44 -3.41 0.79
N PRO A 91 -1.31 -4.41 0.68
CA PRO A 91 -2.73 -4.21 0.45
C PRO A 91 -3.47 -3.75 1.70
N SER A 92 -4.64 -3.15 1.48
CA SER A 92 -5.57 -2.76 2.54
C SER A 92 -6.67 -3.82 2.71
N SER A 93 -7.33 -3.82 3.88
CA SER A 93 -8.58 -4.53 4.13
C SER A 93 -9.63 -3.59 4.72
N LEU A 94 -10.90 -4.03 4.70
CA LEU A 94 -12.01 -3.25 5.28
C LEU A 94 -11.83 -3.01 6.79
N ASP A 95 -11.09 -3.88 7.48
CA ASP A 95 -10.80 -3.78 8.91
C ASP A 95 -10.05 -2.49 9.27
N LEU A 96 -9.33 -1.91 8.29
CA LEU A 96 -8.66 -0.63 8.44
C LEU A 96 -9.63 0.54 8.76
N ALA A 97 -10.93 0.40 8.43
CA ALA A 97 -11.95 1.37 8.84
C ALA A 97 -12.15 1.40 10.37
N GLY A 98 -11.96 0.26 11.05
CA GLY A 98 -11.94 0.19 12.51
C GLY A 98 -10.64 0.73 13.09
N ALA A 99 -9.52 0.51 12.40
CA ALA A 99 -8.20 0.99 12.79
C ALA A 99 -8.11 2.51 12.92
N GLU A 100 -8.83 3.28 12.08
CA GLU A 100 -8.85 4.75 12.19
C GLU A 100 -9.29 5.24 13.58
N ILE A 101 -10.16 4.50 14.27
CA ILE A 101 -10.62 4.84 15.62
C ILE A 101 -9.56 4.46 16.65
N GLU A 102 -8.98 3.26 16.53
CA GLU A 102 -7.97 2.74 17.47
C GLU A 102 -6.66 3.52 17.41
N LEU A 103 -6.24 3.97 16.23
CA LEU A 103 -5.01 4.75 16.00
C LEU A 103 -5.12 6.20 16.50
N VAL A 104 -6.33 6.76 16.64
CA VAL A 104 -6.54 8.10 17.21
C VAL A 104 -6.33 8.12 18.73
N SER A 105 -6.41 6.96 19.38
CA SER A 105 -6.21 6.80 20.82
C SER A 105 -4.75 6.61 21.27
N VAL A 106 -3.79 6.67 20.35
CA VAL A 106 -2.34 6.49 20.60
C VAL A 106 -1.60 7.83 20.59
#